data_AF-A0A3M1IHD3-F1
#
_entry.id   AF-A0A3M1IHD3-F1
#
_cell.length_a   1.000
_cell.length_b   1.000
_cell.length_c   1.000
_cell.angle_alpha   90.00
_cell.angle_beta   90.00
_cell.angle_gamma   90.00
#
_symmetry.space_group_name_H-M   'P 1'
#
loop_
_entity.id
_entity.type
_entity.pdbx_description
1 polymer ?
#
loop_
_entity_poly.entity_id
_entity_poly.type
_entity_poly.pdbx_seq_one_letter_code
_entity_poly.pdbx_strand_id
1 'polypeptide(L)'
;MIRILTIRLALLLAPLSLLGQTDLYDLTHIVEIDIQFQEPDWHERLDSLKEAGHDERLVADVTVDGKPYPATGIRYKGNSSYFNVRNANVRKLPFNLKVNFVHKKARLPGGFTTMKLSNVFRDPSFLREVLAYEIAGKYMPAPRSNFARVSVNGEYLGLYNLTESVDDDL
;
A
#
# COMPACT_ATOMS: atom_id res chain seq x y z
N MET A 1 -19.76 -53.35 26.27
CA MET A 1 -18.38 -52.79 26.41
C MET A 1 -18.29 -51.52 25.57
N ILE A 2 -18.40 -50.35 26.21
CA ILE A 2 -18.43 -49.05 25.53
C ILE A 2 -17.02 -48.44 25.63
N ARG A 3 -16.34 -48.23 24.49
CA ARG A 3 -15.06 -47.51 24.42
C ARG A 3 -15.35 -46.02 24.24
N ILE A 4 -14.97 -45.19 25.21
CA ILE A 4 -15.04 -43.73 25.15
C ILE A 4 -13.73 -43.24 24.53
N LEU A 5 -13.82 -42.64 23.33
CA LEU A 5 -12.71 -42.02 22.62
C LEU A 5 -12.57 -40.57 23.08
N THR A 6 -11.59 -40.27 23.93
CA THR A 6 -11.30 -38.89 24.35
C THR A 6 -10.46 -38.17 23.31
N ILE A 7 -11.06 -37.21 22.59
CA ILE A 7 -10.35 -36.28 21.71
C ILE A 7 -9.77 -35.15 22.59
N ARG A 8 -8.44 -35.02 22.63
CA ARG A 8 -7.78 -33.87 23.25
C ARG A 8 -7.66 -32.75 22.21
N LEU A 9 -8.45 -31.70 22.38
CA LEU A 9 -8.30 -30.45 21.62
C LEU A 9 -7.11 -29.68 22.21
N ALA A 10 -5.98 -29.69 21.51
CA ALA A 10 -4.84 -28.84 21.83
C ALA A 10 -5.11 -27.44 21.25
N LEU A 11 -5.48 -26.49 22.11
CA LEU A 11 -5.61 -25.08 21.75
C LEU A 11 -4.19 -24.51 21.63
N LEU A 12 -3.67 -24.43 20.41
CA LEU A 12 -2.42 -23.72 20.10
C LEU A 12 -2.69 -22.22 20.26
N LEU A 13 -2.38 -21.69 21.44
CA LEU A 13 -2.39 -20.25 21.69
C LEU A 13 -1.17 -19.63 20.99
N ALA A 14 -1.33 -19.22 19.74
CA ALA A 14 -0.33 -18.38 19.08
C ALA A 14 -0.22 -17.07 19.88
N PRO A 15 1.00 -16.57 20.18
CA PRO A 15 1.16 -15.30 20.83
C PRO A 15 0.58 -14.21 19.92
N LEU A 16 -0.50 -13.57 20.38
CA LEU A 16 -1.03 -12.38 19.74
C LEU A 16 -0.06 -11.25 20.06
N SER A 17 0.92 -11.04 19.17
CA SER A 17 1.78 -9.87 19.23
C SER A 17 0.89 -8.64 19.07
N LEU A 18 0.59 -7.94 20.18
CA LEU A 18 0.13 -6.55 20.12
C LEU A 18 1.32 -5.73 19.62
N LEU A 19 1.56 -5.76 18.31
CA LEU A 19 2.35 -4.72 17.69
C LEU A 19 1.52 -3.45 17.86
N GLY A 20 2.02 -2.53 18.70
CA GLY A 20 1.53 -1.16 18.68
C GLY A 20 1.55 -0.69 17.23
N GLN A 21 0.51 0.05 16.83
CA GLN A 21 0.38 0.48 15.45
C GLN A 21 1.51 1.46 15.15
N THR A 22 2.58 0.99 14.49
CA THR A 22 3.72 1.82 14.06
C THR A 22 3.21 2.96 13.19
N ASP A 23 3.79 4.15 13.37
CA ASP A 23 3.47 5.27 12.48
C ASP A 23 3.79 4.87 11.04
N LEU A 24 2.83 5.07 10.14
CA LEU A 24 2.94 4.72 8.73
C LEU A 24 4.16 5.38 8.07
N TYR A 25 4.57 6.55 8.59
CA TYR A 25 5.67 7.34 8.06
C TYR A 25 6.94 7.36 8.93
N ASP A 26 7.09 6.40 9.86
CA ASP A 26 8.34 6.24 10.62
C ASP A 26 9.48 5.75 9.72
N LEU A 27 10.50 6.59 9.51
CA LEU A 27 11.67 6.30 8.68
C LEU A 27 12.55 5.14 9.17
N THR A 28 12.37 4.69 10.42
CA THR A 28 13.11 3.54 10.97
C THR A 28 12.48 2.19 10.62
N HIS A 29 11.30 2.20 9.99
CA HIS A 29 10.54 1.01 9.59
C HIS A 29 10.18 1.07 8.11
N ILE A 30 10.41 -0.04 7.39
CA ILE A 30 9.96 -0.17 5.99
C ILE A 30 8.60 -0.86 6.01
N VAL A 31 7.57 -0.16 5.54
CA VAL A 31 6.19 -0.66 5.55
C VAL A 31 6.04 -1.82 4.57
N GLU A 32 5.41 -2.91 5.02
CA GLU A 32 5.02 -4.02 4.14
C GLU A 32 3.61 -3.80 3.62
N ILE A 33 3.44 -3.77 2.29
CA ILE A 33 2.15 -3.60 1.62
C ILE A 33 1.92 -4.78 0.67
N ASP A 34 0.91 -5.58 0.96
CA ASP A 34 0.47 -6.67 0.09
C ASP A 34 -0.89 -6.33 -0.49
N ILE A 35 -0.99 -6.33 -1.83
CA ILE A 35 -2.24 -6.09 -2.56
C ILE A 35 -2.71 -7.42 -3.14
N GLN A 36 -3.97 -7.76 -2.90
CA GLN A 36 -4.60 -9.00 -3.36
C GLN A 36 -5.82 -8.65 -4.22
N PHE A 37 -5.65 -8.78 -5.54
CA PHE A 37 -6.73 -8.68 -6.51
C PHE A 37 -7.40 -10.03 -6.71
N GLN A 38 -8.72 -10.04 -6.90
CA GLN A 38 -9.46 -11.24 -7.27
C GLN A 38 -9.35 -11.52 -8.78
N GLU A 39 -9.18 -10.45 -9.57
CA GLU A 39 -9.05 -10.48 -11.00
C GLU A 39 -7.63 -10.92 -11.42
N PRO A 40 -7.49 -11.98 -12.23
CA PRO A 40 -6.18 -12.39 -12.74
C PRO A 40 -5.59 -11.39 -13.74
N ASP A 41 -6.44 -10.61 -14.43
CA ASP A 41 -6.14 -9.54 -15.38
C ASP A 41 -6.09 -8.15 -14.73
N TRP A 42 -5.79 -8.08 -13.43
CA TRP A 42 -5.79 -6.83 -12.66
C TRP A 42 -4.87 -5.76 -13.28
N HIS A 43 -3.73 -6.16 -13.86
CA HIS A 43 -2.73 -5.25 -14.39
C HIS A 43 -3.30 -4.51 -15.61
N GLU A 44 -3.86 -5.25 -16.56
CA GLU A 44 -4.49 -4.76 -17.78
C GLU A 44 -5.73 -3.90 -17.47
N ARG A 45 -6.49 -4.27 -16.43
CA ARG A 45 -7.62 -3.46 -15.96
C ARG A 45 -7.16 -2.11 -15.42
N LEU A 46 -6.19 -2.09 -14.51
CA LEU A 46 -5.64 -0.84 -14.00
C LEU A 46 -5.03 0.04 -15.09
N ASP A 47 -4.38 -0.61 -16.07
CA ASP A 47 -3.79 0.05 -17.23
C ASP A 47 -4.87 0.74 -18.09
N SER A 48 -5.94 0.00 -18.42
CA SER A 48 -7.09 0.51 -19.16
C SER A 48 -7.79 1.68 -18.44
N LEU A 49 -7.99 1.55 -17.12
CA LEU A 49 -8.58 2.64 -16.29
C LEU A 49 -7.69 3.90 -16.31
N LYS A 50 -6.37 3.73 -16.27
CA LYS A 50 -5.42 4.84 -16.29
C LYS A 50 -5.38 5.55 -17.65
N GLU A 51 -5.54 4.80 -18.75
CA GLU A 51 -5.63 5.35 -20.11
C GLU A 51 -6.97 6.05 -20.36
N ALA A 52 -8.08 5.54 -19.82
CA ALA A 52 -9.39 6.20 -19.89
C ALA A 52 -9.42 7.56 -19.17
N GLY A 53 -8.60 7.73 -18.12
CA GLY A 53 -8.32 9.04 -17.53
C GLY A 53 -9.37 9.57 -16.56
N HIS A 54 -10.36 8.75 -16.17
CA HIS A 54 -11.44 9.15 -15.25
C HIS A 54 -11.14 8.91 -13.76
N ASP A 55 -9.88 8.62 -13.41
CA ASP A 55 -9.43 8.36 -12.02
C ASP A 55 -10.17 7.21 -11.31
N GLU A 56 -10.79 6.33 -12.10
CA GLU A 56 -11.45 5.12 -11.64
C GLU A 56 -10.46 4.15 -10.96
N ARG A 57 -11.02 3.30 -10.09
CA ARG A 57 -10.25 2.41 -9.22
C ARG A 57 -10.76 0.99 -9.35
N LEU A 58 -9.82 0.04 -9.40
CA LEU A 58 -10.11 -1.37 -9.18
C LEU A 58 -10.08 -1.65 -7.67
N VAL A 59 -10.98 -2.50 -7.20
CA VAL A 59 -11.08 -2.85 -5.77
C VAL A 59 -10.19 -4.06 -5.48
N ALA A 60 -9.44 -3.99 -4.39
CA ALA A 60 -8.60 -5.09 -3.91
C ALA A 60 -8.57 -5.14 -2.39
N ASP A 61 -8.18 -6.29 -1.84
CA ASP A 61 -7.83 -6.38 -0.43
C ASP A 61 -6.37 -5.98 -0.25
N VAL A 62 -6.10 -5.12 0.73
CA VAL A 62 -4.74 -4.64 1.01
C VAL A 62 -4.38 -4.96 2.45
N THR A 63 -3.20 -5.52 2.67
CA THR A 63 -2.61 -5.68 4.00
C THR A 63 -1.47 -4.70 4.15
N VAL A 64 -1.43 -3.94 5.26
CA VAL A 64 -0.36 -2.99 5.60
C VAL A 64 0.22 -3.39 6.95
N ASP A 65 1.49 -3.78 7.00
CA ASP A 65 2.16 -4.31 8.20
C ASP A 65 1.32 -5.38 8.93
N GLY A 66 0.79 -6.34 8.17
CA GLY A 66 -0.06 -7.41 8.70
C GLY A 66 -1.51 -7.01 9.03
N LYS A 67 -1.88 -5.72 8.96
CA LYS A 67 -3.25 -5.24 9.20
C LYS A 67 -4.07 -5.20 7.91
N PRO A 68 -5.24 -5.87 7.84
CA PRO A 68 -6.05 -5.90 6.64
C PRO A 68 -6.92 -4.64 6.45
N TYR A 69 -7.05 -4.22 5.19
CA TYR A 69 -7.88 -3.14 4.67
C TYR A 69 -8.63 -3.67 3.44
N PRO A 70 -9.74 -4.39 3.66
CA PRO A 70 -10.51 -4.96 2.55
C PRO A 70 -11.17 -3.87 1.72
N ALA A 71 -11.50 -4.21 0.48
CA ALA A 71 -12.19 -3.32 -0.44
C ALA A 71 -11.53 -1.93 -0.62
N THR A 72 -10.20 -1.92 -0.64
CA THR A 72 -9.38 -0.73 -0.91
C THR A 72 -9.43 -0.42 -2.40
N GLY A 73 -9.64 0.86 -2.74
CA GLY A 73 -9.64 1.30 -4.14
C GLY A 73 -8.23 1.59 -4.63
N ILE A 74 -7.78 0.87 -5.67
CA ILE A 74 -6.44 0.95 -6.24
C ILE A 74 -6.49 1.56 -7.63
N ARG A 75 -5.54 2.45 -7.94
CA ARG A 75 -5.30 2.96 -9.30
C ARG A 75 -3.83 3.21 -9.56
N TYR A 76 -3.43 3.22 -10.83
CA TYR A 76 -2.15 3.83 -11.19
C TYR A 76 -2.20 5.36 -11.08
N LYS A 77 -1.06 5.97 -10.77
CA LYS A 77 -0.92 7.43 -10.62
C LYS A 77 0.19 8.02 -11.46
N GLY A 78 0.18 9.35 -11.59
CA GLY A 78 1.24 10.09 -12.27
C GLY A 78 1.18 10.01 -13.79
N ASN A 79 2.06 10.77 -14.42
CA ASN A 79 2.14 10.88 -15.88
C ASN A 79 3.43 10.24 -16.38
N SER A 80 4.57 10.95 -16.30
CA SER A 80 5.85 10.43 -16.78
C SER A 80 6.29 9.16 -16.07
N SER A 81 6.09 9.07 -14.75
CA SER A 81 6.41 7.89 -13.95
C SER A 81 5.61 6.65 -14.32
N TYR A 82 4.45 6.84 -14.94
CA TYR A 82 3.62 5.77 -15.47
C TYR A 82 3.99 5.48 -16.93
N PHE A 83 3.79 6.44 -17.83
CA PHE A 83 3.94 6.22 -19.27
C PHE A 83 5.36 5.80 -19.68
N ASN A 84 6.42 6.38 -19.10
CA ASN A 84 7.78 5.97 -19.47
C ASN A 84 8.09 4.55 -19.03
N VAL A 85 7.59 4.15 -17.85
CA VAL A 85 7.85 2.84 -17.27
C VAL A 85 7.00 1.77 -17.95
N ARG A 86 5.72 2.05 -18.18
CA ARG A 86 4.80 1.20 -18.95
C ARG A 86 5.31 0.98 -20.37
N ASN A 87 5.68 2.05 -21.09
CA ASN A 87 6.15 1.94 -22.48
C ASN A 87 7.51 1.22 -22.58
N ALA A 88 8.30 1.21 -21.51
CA ALA A 88 9.51 0.39 -21.39
C ALA A 88 9.22 -1.06 -20.98
N ASN A 89 7.94 -1.45 -20.89
CA ASN A 89 7.47 -2.77 -20.46
C ASN A 89 7.97 -3.20 -19.08
N VAL A 90 8.13 -2.23 -18.16
CA VAL A 90 8.56 -2.47 -16.78
C VAL A 90 7.34 -2.55 -15.86
N ARG A 91 7.25 -3.62 -15.07
CA ARG A 91 6.08 -3.92 -14.22
C ARG A 91 5.89 -2.99 -13.02
N LYS A 92 6.97 -2.37 -12.54
CA LYS A 92 6.97 -1.53 -11.31
C LYS A 92 6.33 -0.16 -11.56
N LEU A 93 5.01 -0.13 -11.65
CA LEU A 93 4.21 1.07 -11.87
C LEU A 93 3.79 1.73 -10.55
N PRO A 94 3.54 3.06 -10.53
CA PRO A 94 3.20 3.80 -9.31
C PRO A 94 1.71 3.67 -8.97
N PHE A 95 1.39 3.44 -7.70
CA PHE A 95 0.02 3.21 -7.22
C PHE A 95 -0.52 4.37 -6.37
N ASN A 96 -1.84 4.48 -6.31
CA ASN A 96 -2.58 5.20 -5.28
C ASN A 96 -3.62 4.27 -4.67
N LEU A 97 -3.58 4.08 -3.36
CA LEU A 97 -4.39 3.12 -2.62
C LEU A 97 -5.28 3.91 -1.65
N LYS A 98 -6.60 3.80 -1.78
CA LYS A 98 -7.56 4.53 -0.95
C LYS A 98 -8.34 3.54 -0.08
N VAL A 99 -7.96 3.39 1.19
CA VAL A 99 -8.53 2.37 2.10
C VAL A 99 -9.99 2.66 2.47
N ASN A 100 -10.38 3.94 2.43
CA ASN A 100 -11.75 4.35 2.68
C ASN A 100 -12.62 4.41 1.40
N PHE A 101 -12.19 3.75 0.31
CA PHE A 101 -12.90 3.79 -0.96
C PHE A 101 -14.30 3.19 -0.84
N VAL A 102 -14.42 1.94 -0.39
CA VAL A 102 -15.71 1.32 -0.08
C VAL A 102 -16.09 1.57 1.39
N HIS A 103 -15.19 1.25 2.32
CA HIS A 103 -15.43 1.41 3.76
C HIS A 103 -15.07 2.82 4.24
N LYS A 104 -16.01 3.76 4.19
CA LYS A 104 -15.75 5.20 4.45
C LYS A 104 -15.11 5.53 5.81
N LYS A 105 -15.26 4.67 6.81
CA LYS A 105 -14.67 4.80 8.16
C LYS A 105 -13.27 4.18 8.30
N ALA A 106 -12.77 3.46 7.30
CA ALA A 106 -11.44 2.84 7.36
C ALA A 106 -10.36 3.92 7.46
N ARG A 107 -9.37 3.67 8.33
CA ARG A 107 -8.25 4.57 8.61
C ARG A 107 -6.97 3.77 8.83
N LEU A 108 -5.89 4.24 8.20
CA LEU A 108 -4.52 3.82 8.40
C LEU A 108 -3.99 4.36 9.75
N PRO A 109 -2.80 3.91 10.22
CA PRO A 109 -2.11 4.56 11.35
C PRO A 109 -2.08 6.08 11.18
N GLY A 110 -2.26 6.86 12.25
CA GLY A 110 -2.26 8.33 12.15
C GLY A 110 -3.49 8.96 11.50
N GLY A 111 -4.51 8.17 11.12
CA GLY A 111 -5.77 8.70 10.59
C GLY A 111 -5.81 8.89 9.08
N PHE A 112 -4.80 8.42 8.34
CA PHE A 112 -4.78 8.57 6.88
C PHE A 112 -5.81 7.67 6.18
N THR A 113 -6.19 8.06 4.97
CA THR A 113 -7.14 7.33 4.12
C THR A 113 -6.54 6.85 2.81
N THR A 114 -5.41 7.46 2.40
CA THR A 114 -4.80 7.24 1.09
C THR A 114 -3.29 7.09 1.21
N MET A 115 -2.72 6.07 0.55
CA MET A 115 -1.28 5.89 0.36
C MET A 115 -0.90 6.15 -1.10
N LYS A 116 0.12 6.98 -1.33
CA LYS A 116 0.71 7.22 -2.66
C LYS A 116 2.04 6.47 -2.75
N LEU A 117 2.15 5.52 -3.66
CA LEU A 117 3.35 4.70 -3.87
C LEU A 117 4.06 5.14 -5.15
N SER A 118 5.18 5.84 -5.00
CA SER A 118 6.04 6.29 -6.11
C SER A 118 7.04 5.19 -6.48
N ASN A 119 7.10 4.85 -7.77
CA ASN A 119 7.97 3.78 -8.28
C ASN A 119 9.44 4.18 -8.43
N VAL A 120 9.80 5.40 -8.06
CA VAL A 120 11.15 6.00 -8.09
C VAL A 120 11.86 5.95 -9.44
N PHE A 121 11.12 5.97 -10.55
CA PHE A 121 11.65 5.73 -11.90
C PHE A 121 12.81 6.65 -12.35
N ARG A 122 12.99 7.82 -11.73
CA ARG A 122 14.09 8.79 -12.01
C ARG A 122 15.00 9.02 -10.80
N ASP A 123 14.82 8.27 -9.74
CA ASP A 123 15.59 8.41 -8.52
C ASP A 123 16.35 7.11 -8.22
N PRO A 124 17.57 6.92 -8.74
CA PRO A 124 18.38 5.74 -8.45
C PRO A 124 18.75 5.59 -6.97
N SER A 125 18.62 6.66 -6.17
CA SER A 125 18.88 6.58 -4.73
C SER A 125 17.65 6.19 -3.92
N PHE A 126 16.45 6.36 -4.48
CA PHE A 126 15.16 6.28 -3.77
C PHE A 126 14.96 7.38 -2.69
N LEU A 127 16.02 8.07 -2.28
CA LEU A 127 16.03 8.95 -1.12
C LEU A 127 15.49 10.36 -1.38
N ARG A 128 15.46 10.85 -2.63
CA ARG A 128 15.27 12.29 -2.89
C ARG A 128 13.92 12.81 -2.40
N GLU A 129 12.85 12.07 -2.67
CA GLU A 129 11.50 12.45 -2.24
C GLU A 129 11.37 12.38 -0.71
N VAL A 130 11.79 11.27 -0.10
CA VAL A 130 11.69 11.05 1.34
C VAL A 130 12.50 12.09 2.12
N LEU A 131 13.76 12.31 1.74
CA LEU A 131 14.61 13.29 2.41
C LEU A 131 14.15 14.74 2.17
N ALA A 132 13.65 15.06 0.98
CA ALA A 132 13.15 16.41 0.71
C ALA A 132 11.97 16.74 1.63
N TYR A 133 11.03 15.81 1.81
CA TYR A 133 9.90 15.99 2.70
C TYR A 133 10.28 15.98 4.18
N GLU A 134 11.18 15.09 4.60
CA GLU A 134 11.73 15.07 5.97
C GLU A 134 12.43 16.39 6.35
N ILE A 135 13.17 16.98 5.42
CA ILE A 135 13.80 18.29 5.64
C ILE A 135 12.75 19.39 5.64
N ALA A 136 11.86 19.43 4.65
CA ALA A 136 10.84 20.47 4.52
C ALA A 136 9.90 20.51 5.75
N GLY A 137 9.52 19.35 6.29
CA GLY A 137 8.67 19.20 7.47
C GLY A 137 9.22 19.87 8.73
N LYS A 138 10.53 20.15 8.79
CA LYS A 138 11.17 20.88 9.90
C LYS A 138 10.91 22.39 9.87
N TYR A 139 10.50 22.91 8.72
CA TYR A 139 10.39 24.34 8.46
C TYR A 139 9.01 24.78 7.99
N MET A 140 8.22 23.87 7.41
CA MET A 140 6.86 24.16 6.93
C MET A 140 6.00 22.89 6.92
N PRO A 141 4.65 23.01 6.91
CA PRO A 141 3.79 21.89 6.62
C PRO A 141 4.20 21.24 5.29
N ALA A 142 4.52 19.95 5.35
CA ALA A 142 4.95 19.16 4.22
C ALA A 142 4.34 17.75 4.35
N PRO A 143 4.07 17.06 3.23
CA PRO A 143 3.72 15.65 3.26
C PRO A 143 4.75 14.84 4.05
N ARG A 144 4.30 13.86 4.82
CA ARG A 144 5.18 12.82 5.37
C ARG A 144 5.50 11.77 4.31
N SER A 145 6.68 11.18 4.42
CA SER A 145 7.11 10.13 3.50
C SER A 145 7.95 9.08 4.21
N ASN A 146 7.86 7.85 3.71
CA ASN A 146 8.61 6.69 4.14
C ASN A 146 8.84 5.75 2.93
N PHE A 147 9.35 4.55 3.16
CA PHE A 147 9.54 3.50 2.17
C PHE A 147 8.56 2.36 2.40
N ALA A 148 8.17 1.69 1.31
CA ALA A 148 7.32 0.50 1.39
C ALA A 148 7.81 -0.61 0.47
N ARG A 149 7.82 -1.85 0.97
CA ARG A 149 7.94 -3.06 0.15
C ARG A 149 6.55 -3.42 -0.34
N VAL A 150 6.39 -3.53 -1.66
CA VAL A 150 5.08 -3.78 -2.28
C VAL A 150 5.07 -5.14 -2.96
N SER A 151 4.08 -5.95 -2.62
CA SER A 151 3.77 -7.20 -3.33
C SER A 151 2.35 -7.15 -3.89
N VAL A 152 2.13 -7.82 -5.02
CA VAL A 152 0.80 -7.99 -5.61
C VAL A 152 0.57 -9.47 -5.90
N ASN A 153 -0.52 -10.04 -5.38
CA ASN A 153 -0.87 -11.46 -5.54
C ASN A 153 0.27 -12.42 -5.18
N GLY A 154 1.08 -12.07 -4.17
CA GLY A 154 2.23 -12.84 -3.72
C GLY A 154 3.55 -12.60 -4.48
N GLU A 155 3.55 -11.81 -5.55
CA GLU A 155 4.76 -11.41 -6.28
C GLU A 155 5.30 -10.08 -5.73
N TYR A 156 6.57 -10.06 -5.30
CA TYR A 156 7.23 -8.83 -4.87
C TYR A 156 7.55 -7.92 -6.08
N LEU A 157 6.95 -6.73 -6.11
CA LEU A 157 7.15 -5.76 -7.19
C LEU A 157 8.35 -4.83 -6.97
N GLY A 158 8.71 -4.55 -5.71
CA GLY A 158 9.86 -3.72 -5.39
C GLY A 158 9.66 -2.79 -4.20
N LEU A 159 10.70 -1.97 -3.94
CA LEU A 159 10.69 -0.90 -2.95
C LEU A 159 10.10 0.38 -3.58
N TYR A 160 9.17 1.01 -2.90
CA TYR A 160 8.51 2.24 -3.31
C TYR A 160 8.74 3.33 -2.26
N ASN A 161 8.63 4.58 -2.67
CA ASN A 161 8.42 5.66 -1.73
C ASN A 161 6.93 5.73 -1.41
N LEU A 162 6.60 5.69 -0.13
CA LEU A 162 5.27 5.83 0.44
C LEU A 162 5.11 7.27 0.92
N THR A 163 4.26 8.05 0.26
CA THR A 163 4.07 9.47 0.57
C THR A 163 2.63 9.74 1.01
N GLU A 164 2.48 10.63 1.99
CA GLU A 164 1.21 11.16 2.46
C GLU A 164 0.43 11.80 1.32
N SER A 165 -0.86 11.49 1.27
CA SER A 165 -1.77 12.17 0.38
C SER A 165 -2.24 13.45 1.06
N VAL A 166 -1.92 14.61 0.46
CA VAL A 166 -2.49 15.89 0.86
C VAL A 166 -3.90 15.98 0.28
N ASP A 167 -4.87 15.73 1.13
CA ASP A 167 -6.30 15.66 0.81
C ASP A 167 -7.04 16.57 1.81
N ASP A 168 -8.23 17.07 1.45
CA ASP A 168 -9.06 17.90 2.35
C ASP A 168 -9.65 17.10 3.55
N ASP A 169 -9.33 15.81 3.67
CA ASP A 169 -9.90 14.85 4.61
C ASP A 169 -9.24 14.87 6.02
N LEU A 170 -8.44 15.90 6.35
CA LEU A 170 -7.78 16.08 7.66
C LEU A 170 -8.41 17.19 8.51
#